data_AF-G4TL02-F1
#
_entry.id   AF-G4TL02-F1
#
_cell.length_a   1.000
_cell.length_b   1.000
_cell.length_c   1.000
_cell.angle_alpha   90.00
_cell.angle_beta   90.00
_cell.angle_gamma   90.00
#
_symmetry.space_group_name_H-M   'P 1'
#
loop_
_entity.id
_entity.type
_entity.pdbx_description
1 polymer ?
#
loop_
_entity_poly.entity_id
_entity_poly.type
_entity_poly.pdbx_seq_one_letter_code
_entity_poly.pdbx_strand_id
1 'polypeptide(L)'
;MQALLEERGLWDIVTGASPKPVVDSTASKTQKAALEEWNTKDGKARRQMILCMDSSELRDTSGATTSKALWDLLISRKESAGSAGLNSALASLFKAKAESEADIPEHLKKIKDLQTRINTYGLKYALNLPDWLFTSIMINTLPSSWEPFTNAYSGSLIARKSDEETSPYRVSSQEMELILMDEWRRRNPSGTVAEETALFTNSTGRNRGLRSRHGTQKCYQCGNIGHIAHDCTQMPWRNQMKKENQSAGQHYANFTDQSGDPFEIVC
;
A
#
# COMPACT_ATOMS: atom_id res chain seq x y z
N MET A 1 29.10 20.08 -0.28
CA MET A 1 30.36 20.64 0.27
C MET A 1 31.42 19.55 0.48
N GLN A 2 31.10 18.43 1.14
CA GLN A 2 32.05 17.34 1.42
C GLN A 2 32.79 16.81 0.16
N ALA A 3 32.08 16.34 -0.86
CA ALA A 3 32.69 15.81 -2.09
C ALA A 3 33.69 16.77 -2.77
N LEU A 4 33.43 18.07 -2.69
CA LEU A 4 34.26 19.14 -3.30
C LEU A 4 35.57 19.38 -2.50
N LEU A 5 35.54 19.12 -1.20
CA LEU A 5 36.72 19.19 -0.33
C LEU A 5 37.56 17.91 -0.39
N GLU A 6 36.92 16.75 -0.58
CA GLU A 6 37.57 15.46 -0.78
C GLU A 6 38.34 15.43 -2.11
N GLU A 7 37.73 15.87 -3.21
CA GLU A 7 38.41 15.98 -4.52
C GLU A 7 39.71 16.80 -4.45
N ARG A 8 39.74 17.79 -3.56
CA ARG A 8 40.87 18.73 -3.42
C ARG A 8 41.87 18.33 -2.33
N GLY A 9 41.65 17.21 -1.65
CA GLY A 9 42.51 16.73 -0.54
C GLY A 9 42.53 17.69 0.65
N LEU A 10 41.46 18.45 0.87
CA LEU A 10 41.35 19.45 1.95
C LEU A 10 40.51 18.95 3.13
N TRP A 11 39.81 17.81 2.97
CA TRP A 11 38.87 17.27 3.94
C TRP A 11 39.51 16.91 5.30
N ASP A 12 40.72 16.37 5.28
CA ASP A 12 41.42 15.95 6.51
C ASP A 12 41.77 17.12 7.43
N ILE A 13 41.92 18.33 6.87
CA ILE A 13 42.20 19.55 7.65
C ILE A 13 40.91 20.09 8.27
N VAL A 14 39.81 20.03 7.52
CA VAL A 14 38.50 20.51 7.94
C VAL A 14 37.91 19.65 9.07
N THR A 15 38.05 18.32 8.97
CA THR A 15 37.68 17.38 10.03
C THR A 15 38.66 17.41 11.22
N GLY A 16 39.87 17.91 10.97
CA GLY A 16 40.97 17.95 11.94
C GLY A 16 41.66 16.60 12.15
N ALA A 17 41.53 15.67 11.19
CA ALA A 17 42.39 14.49 11.10
C ALA A 17 43.86 14.88 10.87
N SER A 18 44.11 16.04 10.24
CA SER A 18 45.42 16.71 10.17
C SER A 18 45.48 17.89 11.14
N PRO A 19 45.87 17.68 12.41
CA PRO A 19 45.91 18.74 13.42
C PRO A 19 46.97 19.80 13.08
N LYS A 20 46.72 21.03 13.51
CA LYS A 20 47.65 22.14 13.34
C LYS A 20 48.99 21.80 14.02
N PRO A 21 50.14 21.90 13.31
CA PRO A 21 51.45 21.71 13.91
C PRO A 21 51.68 22.70 15.06
N VAL A 22 52.06 22.19 16.25
CA VAL A 22 52.44 23.04 17.39
C VAL A 22 53.89 23.46 17.20
N VAL A 23 54.14 24.77 17.29
CA VAL A 23 55.44 25.36 16.98
C VAL A 23 55.87 26.19 18.20
N ASP A 24 56.84 25.71 18.96
CA ASP A 24 57.43 26.44 20.08
C ASP A 24 58.52 27.42 19.60
N SER A 25 59.00 28.31 20.49
CA SER A 25 60.03 29.32 20.17
C SER A 25 61.38 28.73 19.71
N THR A 26 61.61 27.43 19.94
CA THR A 26 62.79 26.65 19.51
C THR A 26 62.57 25.84 18.22
N ALA A 27 61.46 26.04 17.53
CA ALA A 27 61.09 25.21 16.39
C ALA A 27 62.07 25.29 15.21
N SER A 28 62.40 24.10 14.69
CA SER A 28 63.25 23.91 13.52
C SER A 28 62.65 24.57 12.27
N LYS A 29 63.50 24.96 11.32
CA LYS A 29 63.10 25.54 10.01
C LYS A 29 62.06 24.67 9.30
N THR A 30 62.14 23.35 9.48
CA THR A 30 61.19 22.36 8.95
C THR A 30 59.80 22.45 9.60
N GLN A 31 59.71 22.72 10.91
CA GLN A 31 58.42 22.85 11.62
C GLN A 31 57.71 24.15 11.27
N LYS A 32 58.45 25.24 11.04
CA LYS A 32 57.89 26.51 10.56
C LYS A 32 57.34 26.39 9.13
N ALA A 33 58.08 25.72 8.24
CA ALA A 33 57.61 25.43 6.88
C ALA A 33 56.34 24.57 6.87
N ALA A 34 56.26 23.55 7.73
CA ALA A 34 55.07 22.70 7.86
C ALA A 34 53.84 23.46 8.38
N LEU A 35 54.03 24.40 9.33
CA LEU A 35 52.95 25.28 9.81
C LEU A 35 52.42 26.21 8.70
N GLU A 36 53.32 26.77 7.90
CA GLU A 36 52.95 27.66 6.80
C GLU A 36 52.19 26.89 5.70
N GLU A 37 52.65 25.69 5.36
CA GLU A 37 51.93 24.80 4.45
C GLU A 37 50.54 24.44 4.99
N TRP A 38 50.43 24.09 6.28
CA TRP A 38 49.13 23.83 6.90
C TRP A 38 48.19 25.04 6.83
N ASN A 39 48.70 26.24 7.15
CA ASN A 39 47.91 27.49 7.09
C ASN A 39 47.43 27.79 5.65
N THR A 40 48.26 27.52 4.62
CA THR A 40 47.83 27.72 3.22
C THR A 40 46.70 26.77 2.84
N LYS A 41 46.76 25.50 3.28
CA LYS A 41 45.71 24.51 3.03
C LYS A 41 44.44 24.82 3.82
N ASP A 42 44.53 25.22 5.09
CA ASP A 42 43.40 25.67 5.91
C ASP A 42 42.71 26.89 5.29
N GLY A 43 43.49 27.89 4.85
CA GLY A 43 42.98 29.07 4.17
C GLY A 43 42.34 28.76 2.81
N LYS A 44 42.81 27.73 2.10
CA LYS A 44 42.19 27.25 0.85
C LYS A 44 40.87 26.54 1.15
N ALA A 45 40.83 25.66 2.15
CA ALA A 45 39.62 24.96 2.58
C ALA A 45 38.53 25.94 3.02
N ARG A 46 38.87 26.89 3.91
CA ARG A 46 37.95 27.92 4.40
C ARG A 46 37.33 28.73 3.28
N ARG A 47 38.11 29.17 2.28
CA ARG A 47 37.59 29.91 1.12
C ARG A 47 36.61 29.09 0.29
N GLN A 48 36.90 27.81 0.08
CA GLN A 48 36.00 26.93 -0.67
C GLN A 48 34.69 26.68 0.07
N MET A 49 34.74 26.54 1.39
CA MET A 49 33.55 26.43 2.21
C MET A 49 32.69 27.70 2.12
N ILE A 50 33.30 28.88 2.30
CA ILE A 50 32.64 30.20 2.18
C ILE A 50 31.97 30.37 0.81
N LEU A 51 32.61 29.94 -0.28
CA LEU A 51 32.05 30.02 -1.64
C LEU A 51 30.84 29.10 -1.85
N CYS A 52 30.72 28.03 -1.06
CA CYS A 52 29.60 27.09 -1.14
C CYS A 52 28.43 27.46 -0.23
N MET A 53 28.56 28.52 0.57
CA MET A 53 27.57 28.93 1.57
C MET A 53 26.70 30.06 1.06
N ASP A 54 25.46 30.12 1.54
CA ASP A 54 24.57 31.24 1.26
C ASP A 54 24.82 32.44 2.20
N SER A 55 24.29 33.60 1.83
CA SER A 55 24.48 34.85 2.58
C SER A 55 23.96 34.82 4.03
N SER A 56 23.00 33.94 4.34
CA SER A 56 22.50 33.75 5.71
C SER A 56 23.48 32.94 6.54
N GLU A 57 24.04 31.86 5.97
CA GLU A 57 25.03 31.00 6.62
C GLU A 57 26.37 31.73 6.84
N LEU A 58 26.74 32.66 5.95
CA LEU A 58 27.96 33.46 6.08
C LEU A 58 27.91 34.46 7.25
N ARG A 59 26.74 35.04 7.52
CA ARG A 59 26.55 35.96 8.65
C ARG A 59 26.82 35.25 9.97
N ASP A 60 26.30 34.04 10.08
CA ASP A 60 26.35 33.20 11.27
C ASP A 60 27.75 32.60 11.54
N THR A 61 28.64 32.61 10.55
CA THR A 61 29.97 31.98 10.62
C THR A 61 31.14 32.94 10.52
N SER A 62 30.87 34.24 10.47
CA SER A 62 31.86 35.32 10.32
C SER A 62 32.99 35.33 11.37
N GLY A 63 32.76 34.78 12.56
CA GLY A 63 33.75 34.68 13.65
C GLY A 63 34.76 33.52 13.52
N ALA A 64 34.58 32.60 12.57
CA ALA A 64 35.45 31.42 12.44
C ALA A 64 36.76 31.76 11.71
N THR A 65 37.88 31.60 12.42
CA THR A 65 39.23 31.89 11.90
C THR A 65 39.88 30.71 11.18
N THR A 66 39.55 29.48 11.56
CA THR A 66 40.04 28.24 10.94
C THR A 66 38.94 27.50 10.19
N SER A 67 39.32 26.68 9.20
CA SER A 67 38.35 25.86 8.45
C SER A 67 37.65 24.83 9.35
N LYS A 68 38.35 24.28 10.35
CA LYS A 68 37.78 23.39 11.36
C LYS A 68 36.74 24.08 12.24
N ALA A 69 37.04 25.26 12.79
CA ALA A 69 36.08 26.00 13.60
C ALA A 69 34.83 26.40 12.80
N LEU A 70 35.01 26.73 11.51
CA LEU A 70 33.91 26.99 10.59
C LEU A 70 33.03 25.75 10.40
N TRP A 71 33.65 24.58 10.19
CA TRP A 71 32.96 23.31 10.03
C TRP A 71 32.20 22.89 11.29
N ASP A 72 32.82 22.98 12.46
CA ASP A 72 32.20 22.63 13.74
C ASP A 72 30.97 23.52 14.04
N LEU A 73 31.03 24.82 13.70
CA LEU A 73 29.89 25.72 13.81
C LEU A 73 28.74 25.34 12.87
N LEU A 74 29.06 25.00 11.62
CA LEU A 74 28.06 24.56 10.64
C LEU A 74 27.38 23.27 11.06
N ILE A 75 28.17 22.31 11.55
CA ILE A 75 27.70 21.07 12.16
C ILE A 75 26.73 21.41 13.30
N SER A 76 27.15 22.15 14.33
CA SER A 76 26.31 22.41 15.50
C SER A 76 24.93 23.03 15.17
N ARG A 77 24.90 23.95 14.19
CA ARG A 77 23.67 24.66 13.83
C ARG A 77 22.77 23.89 12.87
N LYS A 78 23.35 23.25 11.84
CA LYS A 78 22.55 22.44 10.91
C LYS A 78 22.09 21.14 11.56
N GLU A 79 22.84 20.60 12.53
CA GLU A 79 22.45 19.42 13.29
C GLU A 79 21.35 19.69 14.32
N SER A 80 21.37 20.84 15.00
CA SER A 80 20.25 21.24 15.87
C SER A 80 18.97 21.44 15.06
N ALA A 81 19.05 22.04 13.86
CA ALA A 81 17.92 22.12 12.95
C ALA A 81 17.45 20.73 12.45
N GLY A 82 18.38 19.84 12.11
CA GLY A 82 18.07 18.48 11.67
C GLY A 82 17.43 17.61 12.76
N SER A 83 17.92 17.69 14.00
CA SER A 83 17.38 16.94 15.14
C SER A 83 16.00 17.44 15.59
N ALA A 84 15.79 18.76 15.60
CA ALA A 84 14.46 19.32 15.83
C ALA A 84 13.47 18.93 14.72
N GLY A 85 13.92 18.97 13.45
CA GLY A 85 13.14 18.52 12.30
C GLY A 85 12.79 17.03 12.36
N LEU A 86 13.74 16.19 12.79
CA LEU A 86 13.53 14.76 13.00
C LEU A 86 12.50 14.49 14.09
N ASN A 87 12.65 15.12 15.27
CA ASN A 87 11.69 14.96 16.37
C ASN A 87 10.29 15.44 15.99
N SER A 88 10.19 16.55 15.27
CA SER A 88 8.91 17.04 14.74
C SER A 88 8.28 16.05 13.76
N ALA A 89 9.07 15.48 12.85
CA ALA A 89 8.59 14.50 11.88
C ALA A 89 8.15 13.18 12.55
N LEU A 90 8.93 12.67 13.50
CA LEU A 90 8.56 11.48 14.30
C LEU A 90 7.30 11.71 15.12
N ALA A 91 7.19 12.85 15.81
CA ALA A 91 6.01 13.18 16.59
C ALA A 91 4.76 13.30 15.70
N SER A 92 4.91 13.84 14.48
CA SER A 92 3.82 13.93 13.51
C SER A 92 3.42 12.54 12.99
N LEU A 93 4.39 11.66 12.74
CA LEU A 93 4.14 10.30 12.27
C LEU A 93 3.39 9.46 13.31
N PHE A 94 3.82 9.49 14.58
CA PHE A 94 3.16 8.71 15.64
C PHE A 94 1.77 9.23 16.01
N LYS A 95 1.47 10.50 15.71
CA LYS A 95 0.14 11.09 15.90
C LYS A 95 -0.72 11.03 14.65
N ALA A 96 -0.17 10.61 13.51
CA ALA A 96 -0.91 10.55 12.26
C ALA A 96 -1.96 9.45 12.36
N LYS A 97 -3.24 9.86 12.33
CA LYS A 97 -4.37 8.95 12.18
C LYS A 97 -5.35 9.62 11.22
N ALA A 98 -5.82 8.88 10.22
CA ALA A 98 -6.85 9.39 9.33
C ALA A 98 -8.20 9.42 10.07
N GLU A 99 -8.86 10.57 10.04
CA GLU A 99 -10.15 10.79 10.71
C GLU A 99 -11.34 10.42 9.81
N SER A 100 -11.20 10.59 8.49
CA SER A 100 -12.25 10.40 7.49
C SER A 100 -11.81 9.47 6.37
N GLU A 101 -12.77 8.72 5.80
CA GLU A 101 -12.53 7.87 4.63
C GLU A 101 -12.26 8.67 3.35
N ALA A 102 -12.65 9.95 3.28
CA ALA A 102 -12.41 10.80 2.11
C ALA A 102 -10.92 11.16 1.94
N ASP A 103 -10.14 11.15 3.02
CA ASP A 103 -8.80 11.75 3.05
C ASP A 103 -7.67 10.72 2.89
N ILE A 104 -7.96 9.44 2.67
CA ILE A 104 -6.94 8.37 2.63
C ILE A 104 -5.83 8.64 1.60
N PRO A 105 -6.09 9.05 0.34
CA PRO A 105 -5.02 9.33 -0.60
C PRO A 105 -4.13 10.49 -0.17
N GLU A 106 -4.72 11.55 0.42
CA GLU A 106 -3.96 12.70 0.92
C GLU A 106 -3.16 12.33 2.18
N HIS A 107 -3.73 11.49 3.04
CA HIS A 107 -3.09 10.96 4.24
C HIS A 107 -1.88 10.09 3.90
N LEU A 108 -1.99 9.19 2.92
CA LEU A 108 -0.88 8.36 2.44
C LEU A 108 0.26 9.22 1.89
N LYS A 109 -0.07 10.29 1.14
CA LYS A 109 0.93 11.26 0.67
C LYS A 109 1.63 11.94 1.85
N LYS A 110 0.89 12.42 2.85
CA LYS A 110 1.45 13.04 4.07
C LYS A 110 2.40 12.09 4.80
N ILE A 111 2.02 10.82 4.96
CA ILE A 111 2.83 9.80 5.62
C ILE A 111 4.14 9.51 4.85
N LYS A 112 4.09 9.48 3.51
CA LYS A 112 5.29 9.34 2.66
C LYS A 112 6.23 10.54 2.75
N ASP A 113 5.68 11.75 2.77
CA ASP A 113 6.47 12.96 2.96
C ASP A 113 7.18 12.93 4.32
N LEU A 114 6.51 12.45 5.37
CA LEU A 114 7.10 12.23 6.70
C LEU A 114 8.19 11.15 6.67
N GLN A 115 7.98 10.02 5.99
CA GLN A 115 9.01 8.98 5.81
C GLN A 115 10.27 9.55 5.15
N THR A 116 10.11 10.31 4.07
CA THR A 116 11.22 10.93 3.34
C THR A 116 11.99 11.90 4.23
N ARG A 117 11.28 12.71 5.03
CA ARG A 117 11.90 13.62 6.01
C ARG A 117 12.64 12.87 7.11
N ILE A 118 12.04 11.82 7.68
CA ILE A 118 12.66 11.00 8.73
C ILE A 118 13.91 10.31 8.19
N ASN A 119 13.86 9.73 7.00
CA ASN A 119 15.02 9.10 6.39
C ASN A 119 16.12 10.13 6.12
N THR A 120 15.77 11.32 5.61
CA THR A 120 16.75 12.39 5.33
C THR A 120 17.45 12.87 6.60
N TYR A 121 16.71 13.16 7.67
CA TYR A 121 17.31 13.60 8.94
C TYR A 121 17.94 12.46 9.75
N GLY A 122 17.41 11.24 9.58
CA GLY A 122 17.80 10.03 10.29
C GLY A 122 19.06 9.35 9.75
N LEU A 123 19.47 9.64 8.50
CA LEU A 123 20.71 9.16 7.88
C LEU A 123 21.93 9.32 8.81
N LYS A 124 22.01 10.45 9.53
CA LYS A 124 23.09 10.72 10.49
C LYS A 124 23.11 9.73 11.67
N TYR A 125 21.93 9.33 12.13
CA TYR A 125 21.76 8.47 13.31
C TYR A 125 21.65 6.98 12.94
N ALA A 126 21.93 6.63 11.67
CA ALA A 126 21.61 5.32 11.11
C ALA A 126 20.13 4.92 11.28
N LEU A 127 19.25 5.91 11.44
CA LEU A 127 17.81 5.72 11.54
C LEU A 127 17.21 5.83 10.14
N ASN A 128 16.87 4.69 9.56
CA ASN A 128 16.06 4.58 8.36
C ASN A 128 14.82 3.76 8.70
N LEU A 129 13.65 4.21 8.28
CA LEU A 129 12.41 3.44 8.38
C LEU A 129 12.46 2.27 7.39
N PRO A 130 12.62 1.01 7.87
CA PRO A 130 12.60 -0.14 6.99
C PRO A 130 11.23 -0.28 6.31
N ASP A 131 11.23 -0.85 5.11
CA ASP A 131 10.03 -0.96 4.27
C ASP A 131 8.87 -1.66 5.01
N TRP A 132 9.17 -2.76 5.70
CA TRP A 132 8.20 -3.50 6.49
C TRP A 132 7.59 -2.67 7.64
N LEU A 133 8.39 -1.84 8.30
CA LEU A 133 7.93 -0.99 9.40
C LEU A 133 7.01 0.09 8.86
N PHE A 134 7.35 0.63 7.69
CA PHE A 134 6.50 1.60 7.02
C PHE A 134 5.16 1.00 6.56
N THR A 135 5.16 -0.25 6.05
CA THR A 135 3.93 -1.02 5.79
C THR A 135 3.07 -1.16 7.04
N SER A 136 3.69 -1.47 8.19
CA SER A 136 2.99 -1.53 9.48
C SER A 136 2.37 -0.17 9.86
N ILE A 137 3.12 0.91 9.70
CA ILE A 137 2.66 2.27 10.01
C ILE A 137 1.47 2.65 9.12
N MET A 138 1.54 2.38 7.82
CA MET A 138 0.40 2.65 6.92
C MET A 138 -0.87 1.94 7.38
N ILE A 139 -0.80 0.67 7.76
CA ILE A 139 -1.96 -0.11 8.25
C ILE A 139 -2.51 0.48 9.56
N ASN A 140 -1.65 0.84 10.52
CA ASN A 140 -2.07 1.33 11.85
C ASN A 140 -2.60 2.77 11.85
N THR A 141 -2.24 3.58 10.85
CA THR A 141 -2.67 4.99 10.75
C THR A 141 -4.04 5.16 10.08
N LEU A 142 -4.65 4.08 9.60
CA LEU A 142 -5.96 4.11 8.97
C LEU A 142 -7.09 4.41 9.99
N PRO A 143 -8.24 4.92 9.53
CA PRO A 143 -9.40 5.14 10.40
C PRO A 143 -9.96 3.83 10.93
N SER A 144 -10.72 3.87 12.03
CA SER A 144 -11.36 2.67 12.60
C SER A 144 -12.33 1.97 11.64
N SER A 145 -12.91 2.69 10.67
CA SER A 145 -13.76 2.09 9.63
C SER A 145 -13.01 1.14 8.68
N TRP A 146 -11.68 1.20 8.69
CA TRP A 146 -10.81 0.30 7.94
C TRP A 146 -10.42 -0.95 8.73
N GLU A 147 -10.77 -1.06 10.02
CA GLU A 147 -10.46 -2.22 10.86
C GLU A 147 -10.89 -3.57 10.25
N PRO A 148 -12.08 -3.72 9.61
CA PRO A 148 -12.43 -4.97 8.95
C PRO A 148 -11.48 -5.37 7.83
N PHE A 149 -10.99 -4.39 7.07
CA PHE A 149 -10.00 -4.61 6.01
C PHE A 149 -8.63 -4.92 6.60
N THR A 150 -8.15 -4.13 7.57
CA THR A 150 -6.84 -4.35 8.18
C THR A 150 -6.78 -5.70 8.89
N ASN A 151 -7.86 -6.16 9.54
CA ASN A 151 -7.91 -7.46 10.19
C ASN A 151 -7.88 -8.62 9.19
N ALA A 152 -8.65 -8.53 8.10
CA ALA A 152 -8.62 -9.53 7.04
C ALA A 152 -7.25 -9.57 6.33
N TYR A 153 -6.65 -8.41 6.12
CA TYR A 153 -5.42 -8.26 5.37
C TYR A 153 -4.18 -8.59 6.22
N SER A 154 -4.16 -8.25 7.52
CA SER A 154 -3.05 -8.54 8.43
C SER A 154 -2.71 -10.03 8.51
N GLY A 155 -3.72 -10.92 8.51
CA GLY A 155 -3.50 -12.37 8.49
C GLY A 155 -2.92 -12.88 7.17
N SER A 156 -3.31 -12.26 6.04
CA SER A 156 -2.84 -12.63 4.70
C SER A 156 -1.45 -12.10 4.36
N LEU A 157 -1.09 -10.97 4.97
CA LEU A 157 0.16 -10.26 4.77
C LEU A 157 1.36 -10.89 5.48
N ILE A 158 1.12 -11.63 6.55
CA ILE A 158 2.20 -12.21 7.35
C ILE A 158 2.97 -13.23 6.49
N ALA A 159 4.28 -13.04 6.41
CA ALA A 159 5.18 -14.00 5.77
C ALA A 159 4.98 -15.37 6.42
N ARG A 160 4.83 -16.43 5.61
CA ARG A 160 4.82 -17.78 6.20
C ARG A 160 6.25 -18.01 6.66
N LYS A 161 6.45 -18.54 7.87
CA LYS A 161 7.78 -18.91 8.37
C LYS A 161 8.39 -20.00 7.48
N SER A 162 9.00 -19.59 6.38
CA SER A 162 9.92 -20.37 5.58
C SER A 162 11.09 -19.44 5.32
N ASP A 163 12.16 -19.71 6.06
CA ASP A 163 13.58 -19.38 5.88
C ASP A 163 13.93 -18.17 4.99
N GLU A 164 14.63 -17.22 5.61
CA GLU A 164 15.45 -16.16 4.98
C GLU A 164 14.79 -14.85 4.50
N GLU A 165 13.56 -14.51 4.92
CA GLU A 165 13.01 -13.16 4.67
C GLU A 165 13.27 -12.20 5.84
N THR A 166 13.96 -11.09 5.55
CA THR A 166 14.26 -9.99 6.51
C THR A 166 13.00 -9.17 6.86
N SER A 167 11.85 -9.42 6.21
CA SER A 167 10.60 -8.68 6.38
C SER A 167 9.49 -9.55 7.01
N PRO A 168 8.79 -9.08 8.06
CA PRO A 168 7.60 -9.76 8.60
C PRO A 168 6.38 -9.75 7.66
N TYR A 169 6.38 -8.90 6.61
CA TYR A 169 5.29 -8.78 5.65
C TYR A 169 5.72 -9.28 4.27
N ARG A 170 4.79 -9.95 3.57
CA ARG A 170 4.93 -10.42 2.17
C ARG A 170 4.91 -9.30 1.14
N VAL A 171 4.43 -8.13 1.53
CA VAL A 171 4.06 -7.03 0.64
C VAL A 171 4.91 -5.83 0.99
N SER A 172 5.50 -5.22 -0.03
CA SER A 172 6.30 -4.01 0.10
C SER A 172 5.42 -2.80 0.41
N SER A 173 6.05 -1.69 0.83
CA SER A 173 5.29 -0.46 1.07
C SER A 173 4.55 0.07 -0.16
N GLN A 174 5.15 -0.07 -1.35
CA GLN A 174 4.56 0.40 -2.60
C GLN A 174 3.34 -0.42 -2.98
N GLU A 175 3.43 -1.75 -2.85
CA GLU A 175 2.28 -2.63 -3.10
C GLU A 175 1.18 -2.41 -2.07
N MET A 176 1.53 -2.19 -0.80
CA MET A 176 0.55 -1.88 0.23
C MET A 176 -0.20 -0.58 -0.10
N GLU A 177 0.49 0.47 -0.52
CA GLU A 177 -0.16 1.70 -0.97
C GLU A 177 -1.15 1.44 -2.11
N LEU A 178 -0.75 0.68 -3.14
CA LEU A 178 -1.63 0.36 -4.27
C LEU A 178 -2.90 -0.35 -3.81
N ILE A 179 -2.76 -1.28 -2.86
CA ILE A 179 -3.88 -2.03 -2.31
C ILE A 179 -4.79 -1.13 -1.49
N LEU A 180 -4.24 -0.20 -0.70
CA LEU A 180 -5.03 0.80 0.03
C LEU A 180 -5.77 1.73 -0.94
N MET A 181 -5.11 2.17 -2.01
CA MET A 181 -5.73 3.02 -3.03
C MET A 181 -6.85 2.31 -3.78
N ASP A 182 -6.68 1.03 -4.11
CA ASP A 182 -7.71 0.22 -4.78
C ASP A 182 -8.91 -0.05 -3.86
N GLU A 183 -8.65 -0.42 -2.61
CA GLU A 183 -9.70 -0.60 -1.60
C GLU A 183 -10.45 0.72 -1.34
N TRP A 184 -9.75 1.85 -1.28
CA TRP A 184 -10.36 3.16 -1.14
C TRP A 184 -11.26 3.50 -2.33
N ARG A 185 -10.82 3.21 -3.56
CA ARG A 185 -11.61 3.39 -4.78
C ARG A 185 -12.86 2.52 -4.79
N ARG A 186 -12.77 1.27 -4.30
CA ARG A 186 -13.92 0.36 -4.15
C ARG A 186 -14.94 0.87 -3.13
N ARG A 187 -14.49 1.49 -2.04
CA ARG A 187 -15.35 2.10 -1.01
C ARG A 187 -15.98 3.41 -1.45
N ASN A 188 -15.29 4.19 -2.30
CA ASN A 188 -15.72 5.49 -2.80
C ASN A 188 -15.96 5.48 -4.33
N PRO A 189 -17.02 4.81 -4.81
CA PRO A 189 -17.29 4.72 -6.25
C PRO A 189 -17.62 6.09 -6.90
N SER A 190 -18.00 7.10 -6.12
CA SER A 190 -18.44 8.40 -6.64
C SER A 190 -17.33 9.40 -6.99
N GLY A 191 -16.04 9.05 -6.83
CA GLY A 191 -14.94 9.99 -7.08
C GLY A 191 -14.31 9.94 -8.49
N THR A 192 -14.39 8.80 -9.20
CA THR A 192 -13.65 8.62 -10.47
C THR A 192 -14.35 7.76 -11.52
N VAL A 193 -15.61 7.36 -11.32
CA VAL A 193 -16.33 6.63 -12.37
C VAL A 193 -17.20 7.62 -13.15
N ALA A 194 -16.59 8.26 -14.13
CA ALA A 194 -17.30 8.60 -15.35
C ALA A 194 -17.87 7.28 -15.90
N GLU A 195 -19.16 7.07 -15.65
CA GLU A 195 -20.23 6.41 -16.43
C GLU A 195 -19.98 5.27 -17.44
N GLU A 196 -18.77 4.76 -17.68
CA GLU A 196 -18.51 3.86 -18.82
C GLU A 196 -17.95 2.47 -18.48
N THR A 197 -17.66 2.12 -17.22
CA THR A 197 -17.05 0.81 -16.92
C THR A 197 -17.59 0.05 -15.70
N ALA A 198 -18.85 0.25 -15.31
CA ALA A 198 -19.49 -0.60 -14.29
C ALA A 198 -20.79 -1.23 -14.81
N LEU A 199 -20.75 -2.55 -15.03
CA LEU A 199 -21.91 -3.40 -15.22
C LEU A 199 -22.68 -3.46 -13.89
N PHE A 200 -23.64 -2.56 -13.70
CA PHE A 200 -24.50 -2.56 -12.52
C PHE A 200 -25.46 -3.76 -12.56
N THR A 201 -25.16 -4.81 -11.81
CA THR A 201 -26.20 -5.72 -11.33
C THR A 201 -26.80 -5.11 -10.06
N ASN A 202 -27.88 -4.34 -10.20
CA ASN A 202 -28.66 -3.89 -9.04
C ASN A 202 -29.29 -5.11 -8.34
N SER A 203 -28.68 -5.54 -7.24
CA SER A 203 -29.21 -6.54 -6.33
C SER A 203 -29.78 -5.84 -5.10
N THR A 204 -31.00 -5.32 -5.22
CA THR A 204 -31.87 -5.12 -4.06
C THR A 204 -32.84 -6.29 -3.96
N GLY A 205 -32.51 -7.22 -3.07
CA GLY A 205 -33.47 -8.05 -2.35
C GLY A 205 -34.32 -9.01 -3.17
N ARG A 206 -33.87 -10.26 -3.27
CA ARG A 206 -34.57 -11.42 -2.69
C ARG A 206 -33.79 -12.70 -2.92
N ASN A 207 -33.61 -13.44 -1.83
CA ASN A 207 -33.31 -14.85 -1.82
C ASN A 207 -34.17 -15.60 -2.86
N ARG A 208 -33.56 -16.19 -3.88
CA ARG A 208 -33.98 -17.46 -4.49
C ARG A 208 -32.88 -18.01 -5.37
N GLY A 209 -32.62 -19.29 -5.17
CA GLY A 209 -31.49 -20.02 -5.72
C GLY A 209 -31.35 -19.92 -7.23
N LEU A 210 -30.08 -19.92 -7.61
CA LEU A 210 -29.52 -20.49 -8.82
C LEU A 210 -30.45 -21.51 -9.51
N ARG A 211 -30.95 -21.15 -10.69
CA ARG A 211 -30.89 -21.91 -11.95
C ARG A 211 -31.90 -21.36 -12.93
N SER A 212 -31.44 -20.70 -13.99
CA SER A 212 -32.20 -20.73 -15.24
C SER A 212 -31.37 -20.38 -16.46
N ARG A 213 -30.92 -21.42 -17.16
CA ARG A 213 -30.44 -21.38 -18.55
C ARG A 213 -31.67 -21.32 -19.46
N HIS A 214 -32.40 -20.20 -19.47
CA HIS A 214 -33.64 -20.02 -20.27
C HIS A 214 -33.42 -19.34 -21.63
N GLY A 215 -32.27 -19.58 -22.27
CA GLY A 215 -31.97 -19.00 -23.59
C GLY A 215 -32.23 -19.94 -24.78
N THR A 216 -32.24 -21.26 -24.58
CA THR A 216 -32.17 -22.22 -25.71
C THR A 216 -33.12 -23.42 -25.59
N GLN A 217 -33.94 -23.50 -24.54
CA GLN A 217 -34.80 -24.66 -24.34
C GLN A 217 -36.12 -24.48 -25.11
N LYS A 218 -36.44 -25.48 -25.94
CA LYS A 218 -37.72 -25.57 -26.67
C LYS A 218 -38.80 -26.09 -25.71
N CYS A 219 -39.97 -25.48 -25.76
CA CYS A 219 -41.15 -25.94 -25.04
C CYS A 219 -41.56 -27.33 -25.54
N TYR A 220 -41.63 -28.30 -24.64
CA TYR A 220 -42.04 -29.68 -24.98
C TYR A 220 -43.52 -29.79 -25.38
N GLN A 221 -44.32 -28.75 -25.15
CA GLN A 221 -45.75 -28.72 -25.49
C GLN A 221 -46.03 -28.10 -26.87
N CYS A 222 -45.31 -27.04 -27.26
CA CYS A 222 -45.54 -26.31 -28.52
C CYS A 222 -44.33 -26.20 -29.45
N GLY A 223 -43.15 -26.64 -29.01
CA GLY A 223 -41.90 -26.63 -29.79
C GLY A 223 -41.18 -25.27 -29.87
N ASN A 224 -41.79 -24.18 -29.39
CA ASN A 224 -41.21 -22.84 -29.44
C ASN A 224 -40.14 -22.62 -28.35
N ILE A 225 -39.10 -21.86 -28.67
CA ILE A 225 -38.03 -21.49 -27.72
C ILE A 225 -38.43 -20.30 -26.84
N GLY A 226 -37.85 -20.23 -25.64
CA GLY A 226 -38.03 -19.09 -24.72
C GLY A 226 -39.03 -19.31 -23.58
N HIS A 227 -39.69 -20.47 -23.53
CA HIS A 227 -40.50 -20.91 -22.38
C HIS A 227 -40.50 -22.45 -22.29
N ILE A 228 -40.83 -22.99 -21.13
CA ILE A 228 -41.03 -24.44 -20.91
C ILE A 228 -42.51 -24.79 -20.86
N ALA A 229 -42.87 -26.07 -20.95
CA ALA A 229 -44.26 -26.54 -21.05
C ALA A 229 -45.18 -26.05 -19.92
N HIS A 230 -44.62 -25.77 -18.74
CA HIS A 230 -45.36 -25.21 -17.61
C HIS A 230 -45.89 -23.79 -17.87
N ASP A 231 -45.14 -22.98 -18.60
CA ASP A 231 -45.44 -21.56 -18.86
C ASP A 231 -45.98 -21.34 -20.28
N CYS A 232 -46.45 -22.41 -20.92
CA CYS A 232 -46.99 -22.37 -22.28
C CYS A 232 -48.41 -21.78 -22.26
N THR A 233 -48.57 -20.61 -22.89
CA THR A 233 -49.86 -19.93 -23.02
C THR A 233 -50.79 -20.56 -24.07
N GLN A 234 -50.31 -21.55 -24.82
CA GLN A 234 -51.17 -22.37 -25.68
C GLN A 234 -51.77 -23.53 -24.86
N MET A 235 -53.08 -23.48 -24.64
CA MET A 235 -53.87 -24.44 -23.85
C MET A 235 -53.83 -25.88 -24.39
N PRO A 236 -54.06 -26.90 -23.53
CA PRO A 236 -53.47 -28.23 -23.64
C PRO A 236 -54.18 -29.17 -24.61
N TRP A 237 -53.38 -30.11 -25.13
CA TRP A 237 -53.72 -31.28 -25.95
C TRP A 237 -54.88 -32.17 -25.43
N ARG A 238 -55.37 -31.95 -24.20
CA ARG A 238 -56.36 -32.79 -23.51
C ARG A 238 -57.77 -32.76 -24.15
N ASN A 239 -58.04 -31.87 -25.10
CA ASN A 239 -59.34 -31.75 -25.77
C ASN A 239 -59.41 -32.35 -27.18
N GLN A 240 -58.33 -32.94 -27.72
CA GLN A 240 -58.39 -33.59 -29.04
C GLN A 240 -58.66 -35.10 -28.97
N MET A 241 -58.24 -35.79 -27.91
CA MET A 241 -58.53 -37.24 -27.73
C MET A 241 -59.95 -37.55 -27.22
N LYS A 242 -60.72 -36.54 -26.76
CA LYS A 242 -62.12 -36.74 -26.32
C LYS A 242 -63.14 -36.83 -27.46
N LYS A 243 -62.75 -36.51 -28.71
CA LYS A 243 -63.66 -36.63 -29.87
C LYS A 243 -63.56 -37.99 -30.60
N GLU A 244 -62.53 -38.80 -30.34
CA GLU A 244 -62.42 -40.13 -30.95
C GLU A 244 -62.79 -41.28 -30.00
N ASN A 245 -62.78 -41.07 -28.68
CA ASN A 245 -62.99 -42.15 -27.71
C ASN A 245 -64.45 -42.32 -27.21
N GLN A 246 -65.44 -41.81 -27.97
CA GLN A 246 -66.86 -42.10 -27.76
C GLN A 246 -67.37 -43.30 -28.58
N SER A 247 -66.50 -44.00 -29.34
CA SER A 247 -66.92 -45.12 -30.20
C SER A 247 -66.24 -46.48 -29.94
N ALA A 248 -65.58 -46.70 -28.80
CA ALA A 248 -65.02 -48.02 -28.47
C ALA A 248 -65.31 -48.40 -27.01
N GLY A 249 -66.01 -49.52 -26.84
CA GLY A 249 -66.67 -49.95 -25.61
C GLY A 249 -65.75 -50.31 -24.44
N GLN A 250 -66.40 -50.36 -23.27
CA GLN A 250 -65.86 -50.79 -22.00
C GLN A 250 -65.39 -52.26 -22.06
N HIS A 251 -64.15 -52.52 -21.68
CA HIS A 251 -63.70 -53.83 -21.24
C HIS A 251 -62.92 -53.67 -19.94
N TYR A 252 -63.51 -54.13 -18.84
CA TYR A 252 -62.86 -54.30 -17.54
C TYR A 252 -62.16 -55.67 -17.55
N ALA A 253 -60.85 -55.70 -17.30
CA ALA A 253 -60.11 -56.94 -17.15
C ALA A 253 -60.20 -57.41 -15.68
N ASN A 254 -60.95 -58.48 -15.44
CA ASN A 254 -60.90 -59.22 -14.17
C ASN A 254 -59.70 -60.16 -14.21
N PHE A 255 -58.83 -60.08 -13.20
CA PHE A 255 -57.76 -61.05 -12.98
C PHE A 255 -58.26 -62.13 -12.01
N THR A 256 -58.42 -63.36 -12.49
CA THR A 256 -58.64 -64.57 -11.70
C THR A 256 -57.33 -65.36 -11.60
N ASP A 257 -57.17 -66.18 -10.55
CA ASP A 257 -56.10 -67.18 -10.50
C ASP A 257 -56.41 -68.38 -11.42
N GLN A 258 -55.49 -69.35 -11.52
CA GLN A 258 -55.61 -70.51 -12.43
C GLN A 258 -56.73 -71.52 -12.06
N SER A 259 -57.46 -71.29 -10.96
CA SER A 259 -58.58 -72.11 -10.51
C SER A 259 -59.91 -71.34 -10.47
N GLY A 260 -59.88 -70.00 -10.62
CA GLY A 260 -61.06 -69.18 -10.84
C GLY A 260 -61.73 -68.60 -9.60
N ASP A 261 -61.12 -68.68 -8.41
CA ASP A 261 -61.68 -68.07 -7.20
C ASP A 261 -60.99 -66.71 -6.89
N PRO A 262 -61.76 -65.66 -6.55
CA PRO A 262 -61.20 -64.34 -6.21
C PRO A 262 -60.62 -64.31 -4.78
N PHE A 263 -59.44 -63.71 -4.62
CA PHE A 263 -58.76 -63.55 -3.32
C PHE A 263 -59.52 -62.57 -2.39
N GLU A 264 -59.91 -63.03 -1.21
CA GLU A 264 -60.30 -62.15 -0.08
C GLU A 264 -59.05 -61.73 0.71
N ILE A 265 -58.77 -60.42 0.73
CA ILE A 265 -57.82 -59.83 1.68
C ILE A 265 -58.62 -59.48 2.94
N VAL A 266 -58.47 -60.28 3.98
CA VAL A 266 -58.97 -59.98 5.33
C VAL A 266 -58.05 -58.94 5.97
N CYS A 267 -58.62 -57.85 6.49
CA CYS A 267 -57.92 -56.83 7.30
C CYS A 267 -57.51 -57.36 8.68
#